data_AF-A0A6I3X138-F1
#
_entry.id   AF-A0A6I3X138-F1
#
_cell.length_a   1.000
_cell.length_b   1.000
_cell.length_c   1.000
_cell.angle_alpha   90.00
_cell.angle_beta   90.00
_cell.angle_gamma   90.00
#
_symmetry.space_group_name_H-M   'P 1'
#
loop_
_entity.id
_entity.type
_entity.pdbx_description
1 polymer ?
#
loop_
_entity_poly.entity_id
_entity_poly.type
_entity_poly.pdbx_seq_one_letter_code
_entity_poly.pdbx_strand_id
1 'polypeptide(L)'
;MRSSRRIRSVALCTLALGLVGAGLTATTGSASALTQTTLAFDDLGPSTGGTHMVDGYGGFNWNNTNWYSMSLASAPDNTYLALSGNATSIFRTGGVDFNFNGADVWSRRGLDANGVFYYVLHHDGALVYDGRNDPNGKMRFTGLSTTFVPNYAGPVDSVAVVFAQGGGDWDHLALDNFRFTDIAPVDVTTTVAPTTTVAPAPVPAPAPAPLTYKLTIKTTGKGSVAVSRTGNTFVAGTVLTLTATPAIGAIWNGWTGDVTSSARTITVVMDKSMTVQANFK
;
A
#
# COMPACT_ATOMS: atom_id res chain seq x y z
N MET A 1 -81.86 -2.43 20.66
CA MET A 1 -82.42 -1.09 20.43
C MET A 1 -82.05 -0.62 19.04
N ARG A 2 -83.07 -0.21 18.27
CA ARG A 2 -83.10 0.67 17.07
C ARG A 2 -82.11 0.38 15.92
N SER A 3 -82.61 -0.14 14.79
CA SER A 3 -83.15 0.61 13.62
C SER A 3 -82.00 1.15 12.73
N SER A 4 -82.00 1.13 11.40
CA SER A 4 -83.09 1.15 10.43
C SER A 4 -82.49 0.87 9.05
N ARG A 5 -83.28 0.22 8.20
CA ARG A 5 -83.13 0.01 6.75
C ARG A 5 -82.67 1.26 5.99
N ARG A 6 -82.00 1.08 4.84
CA ARG A 6 -82.50 1.57 3.53
C ARG A 6 -81.76 0.91 2.35
N ILE A 7 -82.58 0.52 1.38
CA ILE A 7 -82.31 -0.07 0.07
C ILE A 7 -82.01 1.07 -0.92
N ARG A 8 -81.12 0.86 -1.91
CA ARG A 8 -81.40 1.01 -3.35
C ARG A 8 -80.16 0.84 -4.24
N SER A 9 -80.41 0.17 -5.35
CA SER A 9 -79.59 -0.25 -6.50
C SER A 9 -78.72 0.84 -7.14
N VAL A 10 -77.71 0.43 -7.93
CA VAL A 10 -77.57 0.68 -9.39
C VAL A 10 -76.27 0.02 -9.90
N ALA A 11 -76.35 -0.59 -11.09
CA ALA A 11 -75.28 -1.27 -11.83
C ALA A 11 -74.30 -0.31 -12.51
N LEU A 12 -73.04 -0.73 -12.73
CA LEU A 12 -72.12 -0.22 -13.77
C LEU A 12 -70.98 -1.27 -13.93
N CYS A 13 -70.87 -2.04 -15.01
CA CYS A 13 -70.33 -1.74 -16.35
C CYS A 13 -68.78 -1.74 -16.41
N THR A 14 -68.22 -2.75 -17.11
CA THR A 14 -66.90 -2.82 -17.81
C THR A 14 -65.62 -2.57 -16.98
N LEU A 15 -64.42 -3.09 -17.26
CA LEU A 15 -63.76 -3.56 -18.47
C LEU A 15 -62.54 -4.41 -18.04
N ALA A 16 -62.25 -5.51 -18.74
CA ALA A 16 -60.94 -6.16 -18.64
C ALA A 16 -59.86 -5.23 -19.25
N LEU A 17 -58.79 -4.97 -18.52
CA LEU A 17 -57.57 -4.40 -19.08
C LEU A 17 -56.40 -5.30 -18.72
N GLY A 18 -55.96 -6.08 -19.70
CA GLY A 18 -54.72 -6.84 -19.63
C GLY A 18 -53.54 -5.88 -19.50
N LEU A 19 -52.80 -5.98 -18.41
CA LEU A 19 -51.51 -5.34 -18.29
C LEU A 19 -50.47 -6.33 -18.83
N VAL A 20 -50.05 -6.10 -20.06
CA VAL A 20 -48.80 -6.67 -20.60
C VAL A 20 -47.67 -6.02 -19.80
N GLY A 21 -47.23 -6.70 -18.74
CA GLY A 21 -46.00 -6.36 -18.04
C GLY A 21 -44.84 -6.69 -18.96
N ALA A 22 -44.29 -5.68 -19.63
CA ALA A 22 -43.03 -5.79 -20.36
C ALA A 22 -41.97 -6.34 -19.40
N GLY A 23 -41.48 -7.54 -19.69
CA GLY A 23 -40.36 -8.14 -18.97
C GLY A 23 -39.14 -7.27 -19.16
N LEU A 24 -38.81 -6.48 -18.14
CA LEU A 24 -37.51 -5.83 -18.05
C LEU A 24 -36.53 -6.93 -17.63
N THR A 25 -35.98 -7.64 -18.62
CA THR A 25 -34.77 -8.44 -18.39
C THR A 25 -33.65 -7.47 -18.09
N ALA A 26 -33.44 -7.20 -16.80
CA ALA A 26 -32.19 -6.64 -16.32
C ALA A 26 -31.10 -7.68 -16.60
N THR A 27 -30.36 -7.50 -17.68
CA THR A 27 -29.06 -8.15 -17.83
C THR A 27 -28.17 -7.59 -16.72
N THR A 28 -28.10 -8.31 -15.61
CA THR A 28 -27.05 -8.12 -14.62
C THR A 28 -25.73 -8.43 -15.32
N GLY A 29 -25.07 -7.41 -15.86
CA GLY A 29 -23.66 -7.49 -16.18
C GLY A 29 -22.95 -7.86 -14.89
N SER A 30 -22.49 -9.11 -14.79
CA SER A 30 -21.68 -9.55 -13.67
C SER A 30 -20.37 -8.78 -13.80
N ALA A 31 -20.18 -7.73 -12.99
CA ALA A 31 -18.86 -7.20 -12.78
C ALA A 31 -18.00 -8.40 -12.36
N SER A 32 -16.98 -8.74 -13.14
CA SER A 32 -16.04 -9.78 -12.74
C SER A 32 -15.46 -9.35 -11.41
N ALA A 33 -15.84 -10.02 -10.33
CA ALA A 33 -15.30 -9.71 -9.02
C ALA A 33 -13.79 -9.95 -9.10
N LEU A 34 -13.02 -8.89 -8.85
CA LEU A 34 -11.56 -8.99 -8.85
C LEU A 34 -11.17 -10.03 -7.81
N THR A 35 -10.46 -11.06 -8.26
CA THR A 35 -10.13 -12.21 -7.44
C THR A 35 -8.94 -11.85 -6.54
N GLN A 36 -9.02 -12.21 -5.26
CA GLN A 36 -7.89 -12.08 -4.36
C GLN A 36 -6.76 -13.02 -4.78
N THR A 37 -5.57 -12.48 -4.90
CA THR A 37 -4.32 -13.22 -5.09
C THR A 37 -3.65 -13.43 -3.74
N THR A 38 -3.03 -14.60 -3.55
CA THR A 38 -2.20 -14.92 -2.38
C THR A 38 -0.79 -15.27 -2.84
N LEU A 39 0.21 -14.57 -2.32
CA LEU A 39 1.61 -14.93 -2.51
C LEU A 39 2.04 -15.82 -1.34
N ALA A 40 2.30 -17.09 -1.63
CA ALA A 40 2.72 -18.11 -0.65
C ALA A 40 4.24 -18.40 -0.68
N PHE A 41 5.00 -17.79 -1.60
CA PHE A 41 6.47 -17.83 -1.66
C PHE A 41 7.16 -19.21 -1.81
N ASP A 42 6.44 -20.32 -1.70
CA ASP A 42 6.97 -21.69 -1.84
C ASP A 42 7.66 -21.94 -3.20
N ASP A 43 7.23 -21.23 -4.25
CA ASP A 43 7.80 -21.33 -5.61
C ASP A 43 9.21 -20.73 -5.74
N LEU A 44 9.66 -19.97 -4.75
CA LEU A 44 11.03 -19.45 -4.67
C LEU A 44 12.06 -20.56 -4.35
N GLY A 45 11.59 -21.70 -3.86
CA GLY A 45 12.41 -22.82 -3.47
C GLY A 45 13.22 -22.59 -2.18
N PRO A 46 13.92 -23.64 -1.71
CA PRO A 46 14.58 -23.61 -0.42
C PRO A 46 15.72 -22.59 -0.38
N SER A 47 15.72 -21.76 0.66
CA SER A 47 16.83 -20.87 1.02
C SER A 47 17.22 -21.07 2.48
N THR A 48 18.48 -21.45 2.71
CA THR A 48 19.07 -21.57 4.05
C THR A 48 19.91 -20.33 4.33
N GLY A 49 19.54 -19.55 5.35
CA GLY A 49 20.25 -18.31 5.70
C GLY A 49 19.75 -17.05 4.98
N GLY A 50 18.82 -17.18 4.04
CA GLY A 50 18.08 -16.08 3.43
C GLY A 50 18.64 -15.64 2.09
N THR A 51 17.76 -15.58 1.09
CA THR A 51 18.05 -15.04 -0.25
C THR A 51 17.29 -13.73 -0.41
N HIS A 52 17.94 -12.68 -0.89
CA HIS A 52 17.26 -11.39 -1.09
C HIS A 52 16.14 -11.53 -2.12
N MET A 53 14.98 -10.93 -1.83
CA MET A 53 13.82 -11.02 -2.73
C MET A 53 14.08 -10.31 -4.06
N VAL A 54 13.73 -10.98 -5.16
CA VAL A 54 13.93 -10.45 -6.52
C VAL A 54 12.76 -9.53 -6.89
N ASP A 55 13.10 -8.40 -7.50
CA ASP A 55 12.10 -7.48 -8.05
C ASP A 55 11.11 -8.13 -9.01
N GLY A 56 9.85 -7.70 -8.92
CA GLY A 56 8.79 -8.15 -9.80
C GLY A 56 8.12 -9.45 -9.36
N TYR A 57 8.64 -10.14 -8.35
CA TYR A 57 7.96 -11.31 -7.79
C TYR A 57 6.55 -10.94 -7.31
N GLY A 58 5.53 -11.67 -7.78
CA GLY A 58 4.12 -11.36 -7.51
C GLY A 58 3.65 -9.99 -8.02
N GLY A 59 4.44 -9.31 -8.87
CA GLY A 59 4.22 -7.93 -9.31
C GLY A 59 4.49 -6.88 -8.23
N PHE A 60 5.33 -7.19 -7.25
CA PHE A 60 5.80 -6.24 -6.22
C PHE A 60 7.27 -5.87 -6.41
N ASN A 61 7.63 -4.69 -5.92
CA ASN A 61 9.01 -4.24 -5.82
C ASN A 61 9.61 -4.73 -4.51
N TRP A 62 10.74 -5.44 -4.62
CA TRP A 62 11.47 -6.02 -3.49
C TRP A 62 12.90 -5.47 -3.37
N ASN A 63 13.38 -4.70 -4.35
CA ASN A 63 14.69 -4.07 -4.36
C ASN A 63 14.82 -3.10 -3.20
N ASN A 64 16.02 -3.06 -2.60
CA ASN A 64 16.31 -2.12 -1.51
C ASN A 64 15.32 -2.25 -0.33
N THR A 65 14.59 -3.36 -0.26
CA THR A 65 13.82 -3.78 0.91
C THR A 65 14.67 -4.74 1.74
N ASN A 66 14.31 -4.89 3.01
CA ASN A 66 14.97 -5.81 3.91
C ASN A 66 14.32 -7.20 3.89
N TRP A 67 13.64 -7.57 2.80
CA TRP A 67 12.94 -8.85 2.66
C TRP A 67 13.82 -9.93 2.04
N TYR A 68 13.82 -11.09 2.68
CA TYR A 68 14.56 -12.27 2.26
C TYR A 68 13.62 -13.47 2.19
N SER A 69 13.70 -14.28 1.15
CA SER A 69 13.07 -15.60 1.15
C SER A 69 13.88 -16.57 2.00
N MET A 70 13.20 -17.37 2.80
CA MET A 70 13.80 -18.30 3.75
C MET A 70 12.97 -19.55 3.89
N SER A 71 13.65 -20.67 4.12
CA SER A 71 13.06 -21.95 4.49
C SER A 71 13.80 -22.51 5.70
N LEU A 72 13.16 -23.40 6.46
CA LEU A 72 13.85 -24.13 7.53
C LEU A 72 14.44 -25.42 6.97
N ALA A 73 15.60 -25.85 7.44
CA ALA A 73 16.15 -27.15 7.07
C ALA A 73 15.19 -28.32 7.40
N SER A 74 14.37 -28.16 8.44
CA SER A 74 13.33 -29.11 8.83
C SER A 74 12.05 -29.04 7.99
N ALA A 75 11.88 -27.99 7.18
CA ALA A 75 10.74 -27.76 6.30
C ALA A 75 11.19 -26.98 5.04
N PRO A 76 11.98 -27.60 4.15
CA PRO A 76 12.61 -26.93 3.02
C PRO A 76 11.61 -26.48 1.94
N ASP A 77 10.45 -27.13 1.88
CA ASP A 77 9.39 -26.83 0.92
C ASP A 77 8.45 -25.71 1.40
N ASN A 78 8.66 -25.20 2.61
CA ASN A 78 7.89 -24.08 3.17
C ASN A 78 8.77 -22.83 3.15
N THR A 79 8.60 -22.02 2.11
CA THR A 79 9.37 -20.80 1.92
C THR A 79 8.53 -19.60 2.29
N TYR A 80 9.10 -18.70 3.07
CA TYR A 80 8.42 -17.51 3.58
C TYR A 80 9.35 -16.30 3.48
N LEU A 81 8.79 -15.11 3.69
CA LEU A 81 9.57 -13.88 3.77
C LEU A 81 10.03 -13.60 5.19
N ALA A 82 11.29 -13.26 5.36
CA ALA A 82 11.88 -12.79 6.59
C ALA A 82 12.33 -11.33 6.43
N LEU A 83 12.13 -10.53 7.46
CA LEU A 83 12.65 -9.17 7.51
C LEU A 83 14.04 -9.14 8.16
N SER A 84 14.92 -8.29 7.65
CA SER A 84 16.21 -7.94 8.28
C SER A 84 16.36 -6.43 8.43
N GLY A 85 15.71 -5.82 9.43
CA GLY A 85 15.80 -4.38 9.65
C GLY A 85 14.66 -3.80 10.49
N ASN A 86 14.69 -2.49 10.71
CA ASN A 86 13.80 -1.79 11.64
C ASN A 86 12.44 -1.33 11.05
N ALA A 87 12.31 -1.31 9.72
CA ALA A 87 11.06 -1.09 8.99
C ALA A 87 11.28 -1.38 7.51
N THR A 88 10.21 -1.73 6.80
CA THR A 88 10.21 -1.76 5.34
C THR A 88 8.80 -1.57 4.80
N SER A 89 8.72 -1.29 3.50
CA SER A 89 7.46 -1.07 2.79
C SER A 89 7.42 -1.95 1.55
N ILE A 90 6.23 -2.46 1.25
CA ILE A 90 5.90 -3.29 0.09
C ILE A 90 5.07 -2.43 -0.85
N PHE A 91 5.49 -2.37 -2.11
CA PHE A 91 4.84 -1.57 -3.17
C PHE A 91 4.63 -2.45 -4.40
N ARG A 92 3.56 -2.22 -5.15
CA ARG A 92 3.41 -2.86 -6.46
C ARG A 92 4.41 -2.28 -7.45
N THR A 93 4.87 -3.11 -8.37
CA THR A 93 5.67 -2.66 -9.50
C THR A 93 4.88 -1.66 -10.33
N GLY A 94 5.52 -0.54 -10.69
CA GLY A 94 4.86 0.55 -11.42
C GLY A 94 3.96 1.45 -10.57
N GLY A 95 3.87 1.23 -9.25
CA GLY A 95 3.09 2.07 -8.34
C GLY A 95 1.58 1.94 -8.53
N VAL A 96 1.10 0.79 -9.00
CA VAL A 96 -0.34 0.52 -9.14
C VAL A 96 -0.99 0.29 -7.77
N ASP A 97 -2.19 0.84 -7.59
CA ASP A 97 -2.96 0.61 -6.38
C ASP A 97 -3.47 -0.83 -6.31
N PHE A 98 -3.63 -1.31 -5.08
CA PHE A 98 -4.21 -2.60 -4.78
C PHE A 98 -4.99 -2.53 -3.47
N ASN A 99 -5.90 -3.47 -3.23
CA ASN A 99 -6.48 -3.65 -1.90
C ASN A 99 -5.62 -4.65 -1.13
N PHE A 100 -5.15 -4.28 0.06
CA PHE A 100 -4.41 -5.19 0.93
C PHE A 100 -5.38 -5.95 1.84
N ASN A 101 -5.41 -7.28 1.71
CA ASN A 101 -6.40 -8.12 2.36
C ASN A 101 -5.81 -8.90 3.55
N GLY A 102 -4.52 -8.72 3.83
CA GLY A 102 -3.86 -9.32 4.99
C GLY A 102 -2.63 -10.15 4.65
N ALA A 103 -1.97 -10.64 5.68
CA ALA A 103 -0.82 -11.53 5.56
C ALA A 103 -0.73 -12.42 6.81
N ASP A 104 -0.14 -13.59 6.66
CA ASP A 104 0.19 -14.44 7.79
C ASP A 104 1.55 -14.06 8.33
N VAL A 105 1.67 -13.91 9.65
CA VAL A 105 2.89 -13.47 10.31
C VAL A 105 3.19 -14.25 11.57
N TRP A 106 4.47 -14.44 11.85
CA TRP A 106 4.96 -15.09 13.07
C TRP A 106 6.39 -14.67 13.38
N SER A 107 6.91 -15.18 14.51
CA SER A 107 8.32 -15.08 14.88
C SER A 107 9.09 -16.33 14.47
N ARG A 108 10.21 -16.13 13.78
CA ARG A 108 11.17 -17.19 13.42
C ARG A 108 11.82 -17.88 14.63
N ARG A 109 11.83 -17.22 15.80
CA ARG A 109 12.36 -17.80 17.07
C ARG A 109 11.26 -18.29 18.02
N GLY A 110 9.99 -18.27 17.61
CA GLY A 110 8.93 -18.61 18.55
C GLY A 110 8.57 -17.45 19.50
N LEU A 111 8.10 -17.79 20.70
CA LEU A 111 7.73 -16.83 21.76
C LEU A 111 8.93 -16.07 22.35
N ASP A 112 10.16 -16.45 21.97
CA ASP A 112 11.39 -15.86 22.48
C ASP A 112 11.76 -14.52 21.81
N ALA A 113 10.98 -14.08 20.82
CA ALA A 113 11.14 -12.75 20.23
C ALA A 113 10.35 -11.72 21.04
N ASN A 114 11.06 -10.73 21.58
CA ASN A 114 10.45 -9.60 22.28
C ASN A 114 10.10 -8.52 21.26
N GLY A 115 8.85 -8.10 21.17
CA GLY A 115 8.51 -7.01 20.26
C GLY A 115 7.03 -6.86 19.97
N VAL A 116 6.68 -5.68 19.50
CA VAL A 116 5.38 -5.37 18.91
C VAL A 116 5.65 -4.75 17.56
N PHE A 117 4.96 -5.25 16.54
CA PHE A 117 4.94 -4.66 15.21
C PHE A 117 3.51 -4.35 14.81
N TYR A 118 3.37 -3.50 13.81
CA TYR A 118 2.07 -3.10 13.28
C TYR A 118 2.21 -2.73 11.80
N TYR A 119 1.10 -2.83 11.09
CA TYR A 119 1.01 -2.40 9.71
C TYR A 119 0.63 -0.92 9.62
N VAL A 120 1.17 -0.24 8.62
CA VAL A 120 0.80 1.12 8.24
C VAL A 120 0.54 1.13 6.75
N LEU A 121 -0.63 1.58 6.33
CA LEU A 121 -1.02 1.61 4.92
C LEU A 121 -1.12 3.05 4.45
N HIS A 122 -0.64 3.31 3.24
CA HIS A 122 -0.83 4.59 2.58
C HIS A 122 -1.58 4.42 1.26
N HIS A 123 -2.21 5.50 0.83
CA HIS A 123 -2.76 5.65 -0.50
C HIS A 123 -2.53 7.10 -0.92
N ASP A 124 -1.94 7.29 -2.10
CA ASP A 124 -1.51 8.61 -2.60
C ASP A 124 -0.69 9.41 -1.58
N GLY A 125 0.19 8.73 -0.84
CA GLY A 125 1.02 9.33 0.22
C GLY A 125 0.25 9.74 1.49
N ALA A 126 -1.06 9.55 1.56
CA ALA A 126 -1.85 9.76 2.76
C ALA A 126 -1.91 8.49 3.61
N LEU A 127 -1.78 8.64 4.93
CA LEU A 127 -1.99 7.55 5.88
C LEU A 127 -3.47 7.16 5.90
N VAL A 128 -3.80 5.96 5.41
CA VAL A 128 -5.18 5.44 5.39
C VAL A 128 -5.44 4.39 6.47
N TYR A 129 -4.39 3.78 7.01
CA TYR A 129 -4.48 2.86 8.13
C TYR A 129 -3.23 2.93 9.01
N ASP A 130 -3.44 3.05 10.32
CA ASP A 130 -2.39 2.98 11.34
C ASP A 130 -2.71 1.87 12.34
N GLY A 131 -2.00 0.75 12.24
CA GLY A 131 -2.19 -0.41 13.09
C GLY A 131 -1.92 -0.12 14.57
N ARG A 132 -1.30 1.02 14.93
CA ARG A 132 -1.19 1.41 16.35
C ARG A 132 -2.54 1.72 16.99
N ASN A 133 -3.51 2.14 16.17
CA ASN A 133 -4.83 2.60 16.60
C ASN A 133 -5.91 1.55 16.36
N ASP A 134 -5.58 0.43 15.70
CA ASP A 134 -6.47 -0.70 15.51
C ASP A 134 -6.27 -1.72 16.66
N PRO A 135 -7.35 -2.17 17.35
CA PRO A 135 -7.30 -3.22 18.36
C PRO A 135 -6.60 -4.51 17.90
N ASN A 136 -6.69 -4.84 16.61
CA ASN A 136 -6.08 -6.00 15.96
C ASN A 136 -4.82 -5.65 15.17
N GLY A 137 -4.45 -4.37 15.09
CA GLY A 137 -3.33 -3.88 14.29
C GLY A 137 -1.96 -3.98 14.94
N LYS A 138 -1.91 -4.00 16.27
CA LYS A 138 -0.69 -4.27 17.03
C LYS A 138 -0.53 -5.76 17.24
N MET A 139 0.50 -6.33 16.64
CA MET A 139 0.80 -7.73 16.73
C MET A 139 2.01 -7.96 17.64
N ARG A 140 1.90 -8.99 18.47
CA ARG A 140 3.03 -9.55 19.21
C ARG A 140 3.60 -10.70 18.43
N PHE A 141 4.90 -10.92 18.58
CA PHE A 141 5.53 -12.12 18.08
C PHE A 141 4.91 -13.36 18.74
N THR A 142 4.36 -14.23 17.90
CA THR A 142 3.86 -15.55 18.25
C THR A 142 4.75 -16.59 17.61
N GLY A 143 4.92 -17.75 18.25
CA GLY A 143 5.57 -18.89 17.60
C GLY A 143 4.69 -19.63 16.60
N LEU A 144 3.40 -19.33 16.57
CA LEU A 144 2.45 -19.83 15.59
C LEU A 144 2.10 -18.73 14.60
N SER A 145 1.86 -19.13 13.35
CA SER A 145 1.34 -18.24 12.31
C SER A 145 0.00 -17.64 12.73
N THR A 146 -0.11 -16.31 12.63
CA THR A 146 -1.33 -15.55 12.88
C THR A 146 -1.65 -14.69 11.67
N THR A 147 -2.89 -14.76 11.19
CA THR A 147 -3.35 -13.92 10.09
C THR A 147 -3.64 -12.50 10.59
N PHE A 148 -2.96 -11.54 9.98
CA PHE A 148 -3.32 -10.12 10.07
C PHE A 148 -4.32 -9.77 8.98
N VAL A 149 -5.39 -9.06 9.35
CA VAL A 149 -6.32 -8.43 8.40
C VAL A 149 -6.53 -6.98 8.84
N PRO A 150 -6.23 -5.98 7.98
CA PRO A 150 -6.47 -4.59 8.34
C PRO A 150 -7.97 -4.29 8.39
N ASN A 151 -8.41 -3.45 9.33
CA ASN A 151 -9.74 -2.84 9.29
C ASN A 151 -9.79 -1.67 8.27
N TYR A 152 -9.30 -1.93 7.07
CA TYR A 152 -9.30 -1.02 5.93
C TYR A 152 -9.34 -1.86 4.65
N ALA A 153 -10.35 -1.64 3.81
CA ALA A 153 -10.58 -2.42 2.59
C ALA A 153 -10.44 -1.59 1.30
N GLY A 154 -9.97 -0.34 1.42
CA GLY A 154 -9.78 0.57 0.29
C GLY A 154 -8.46 0.35 -0.44
N PRO A 155 -8.22 1.11 -1.52
CA PRO A 155 -6.96 1.10 -2.24
C PRO A 155 -5.79 1.53 -1.35
N VAL A 156 -4.63 0.96 -1.62
CA VAL A 156 -3.34 1.34 -1.06
C VAL A 156 -2.28 1.38 -2.16
N ASP A 157 -1.33 2.28 -2.02
CA ASP A 157 -0.10 2.34 -2.82
C ASP A 157 1.04 1.55 -2.14
N SER A 158 0.95 1.37 -0.82
CA SER A 158 2.02 0.81 -0.01
C SER A 158 1.53 0.19 1.30
N VAL A 159 2.19 -0.92 1.66
CA VAL A 159 2.01 -1.64 2.92
C VAL A 159 3.33 -1.61 3.68
N ALA A 160 3.39 -0.92 4.82
CA ALA A 160 4.58 -0.88 5.66
C ALA A 160 4.42 -1.76 6.90
N VAL A 161 5.50 -2.45 7.28
CA VAL A 161 5.61 -3.12 8.59
C VAL A 161 6.56 -2.32 9.46
N VAL A 162 6.09 -1.94 10.64
CA VAL A 162 6.80 -1.03 11.55
C VAL A 162 6.89 -1.64 12.94
N PHE A 163 8.05 -1.52 13.58
CA PHE A 163 8.29 -2.01 14.94
C PHE A 163 8.18 -0.86 15.95
N ALA A 164 7.59 -1.14 17.10
CA ALA A 164 7.58 -0.19 18.21
C ALA A 164 9.02 0.09 18.69
N GLN A 165 9.30 1.34 19.07
CA GLN A 165 10.64 1.73 19.54
C GLN A 165 11.09 0.89 20.75
N GLY A 166 12.33 0.38 20.70
CA GLY A 166 13.04 -0.19 21.85
C GLY A 166 13.06 -1.71 21.99
N GLY A 167 12.51 -2.49 21.06
CA GLY A 167 12.37 -3.95 21.25
C GLY A 167 13.34 -4.88 20.50
N GLY A 168 14.60 -4.58 20.24
CA GLY A 168 15.66 -5.60 20.06
C GLY A 168 15.62 -6.74 18.99
N ASP A 169 14.50 -7.19 18.41
CA ASP A 169 14.36 -8.51 17.74
C ASP A 169 13.71 -8.45 16.34
N TRP A 170 14.04 -7.44 15.54
CA TRP A 170 13.31 -7.08 14.30
C TRP A 170 13.57 -8.04 13.15
N ASP A 171 14.74 -8.67 13.20
CA ASP A 171 15.16 -9.72 12.31
C ASP A 171 14.30 -10.98 12.43
N HIS A 172 13.43 -11.09 13.44
CA HIS A 172 12.66 -12.32 13.66
C HIS A 172 11.25 -12.34 13.06
N LEU A 173 10.81 -11.27 12.39
CA LEU A 173 9.54 -11.30 11.67
C LEU A 173 9.61 -12.24 10.46
N ALA A 174 8.66 -13.17 10.41
CA ALA A 174 8.31 -13.91 9.22
C ALA A 174 6.93 -13.51 8.71
N LEU A 175 6.77 -13.55 7.39
CA LEU A 175 5.57 -13.23 6.65
C LEU A 175 5.35 -14.26 5.55
N ASP A 176 4.11 -14.71 5.40
CA ASP A 176 3.66 -15.60 4.34
C ASP A 176 2.21 -15.25 3.94
N ASN A 177 1.69 -15.87 2.90
CA ASN A 177 0.33 -15.72 2.40
C ASN A 177 -0.06 -14.25 2.32
N PHE A 178 0.74 -13.46 1.59
CA PHE A 178 0.44 -12.05 1.35
C PHE A 178 -0.76 -11.95 0.41
N ARG A 179 -1.88 -11.45 0.94
CA ARG A 179 -3.18 -11.43 0.26
C ARG A 179 -3.49 -10.02 -0.24
N PHE A 180 -3.80 -9.91 -1.51
CA PHE A 180 -4.20 -8.66 -2.14
C PHE A 180 -5.21 -8.87 -3.25
N THR A 181 -6.00 -7.85 -3.54
CA THR A 181 -6.84 -7.81 -4.73
C THR A 181 -6.34 -6.70 -5.63
N ASP A 182 -5.98 -7.04 -6.87
CA ASP A 182 -5.70 -6.04 -7.88
C ASP A 182 -6.94 -5.19 -8.11
N ILE A 183 -6.76 -3.89 -8.27
CA ILE A 183 -7.83 -3.00 -8.67
C ILE A 183 -7.84 -3.00 -10.20
N ALA A 184 -9.02 -3.20 -10.79
CA ALA A 184 -9.17 -3.13 -12.24
C ALA A 184 -8.59 -1.78 -12.69
N PRO A 185 -7.75 -1.75 -13.74
CA PRO A 185 -7.52 -0.50 -14.45
C PRO A 185 -8.88 0.09 -14.74
N VAL A 186 -9.10 1.38 -14.43
CA VAL A 186 -10.35 2.03 -14.81
C VAL A 186 -10.48 1.89 -16.32
N ASP A 187 -11.36 1.00 -16.77
CA ASP A 187 -11.59 0.74 -18.19
C ASP A 187 -12.27 1.99 -18.75
N VAL A 188 -11.49 2.91 -19.30
CA VAL A 188 -12.01 4.02 -20.11
C VAL A 188 -12.36 3.46 -21.49
N THR A 189 -13.21 2.44 -21.55
CA THR A 189 -13.89 2.09 -22.79
C THR A 189 -15.03 3.07 -22.96
N THR A 190 -14.77 4.14 -23.69
CA THR A 190 -15.77 5.08 -24.21
C THR A 190 -16.80 4.32 -25.05
N THR A 191 -17.87 3.82 -24.43
CA THR A 191 -19.09 3.44 -25.14
C THR A 191 -19.89 4.71 -25.37
N VAL A 192 -19.69 5.34 -26.53
CA VAL A 192 -20.52 6.47 -26.97
C VAL A 192 -21.92 5.93 -27.29
N ALA A 193 -22.88 6.15 -26.40
CA ALA A 193 -24.29 5.97 -26.69
C ALA A 193 -24.76 7.08 -27.66
N PRO A 194 -25.69 6.81 -28.60
CA PRO A 194 -26.16 7.83 -29.53
C PRO A 194 -26.87 8.96 -28.77
N THR A 195 -26.48 10.17 -29.12
CA THR A 195 -26.89 11.45 -28.56
C THR A 195 -28.41 11.62 -28.46
N THR A 196 -28.91 11.86 -27.25
CA THR A 196 -29.98 12.85 -27.04
C THR A 196 -29.39 14.01 -26.25
N THR A 197 -29.54 15.20 -26.83
CA THR A 197 -28.91 16.44 -26.41
C THR A 197 -29.43 16.88 -25.04
N VAL A 198 -28.60 16.72 -24.01
CA VAL A 198 -28.66 17.54 -22.80
C VAL A 198 -27.32 18.26 -22.71
N ALA A 199 -27.36 19.58 -22.55
CA ALA A 199 -26.16 20.40 -22.43
C ALA A 199 -25.26 19.83 -21.31
N PRO A 200 -23.96 19.59 -21.56
CA PRO A 200 -23.08 19.02 -20.56
C PRO A 200 -22.96 19.98 -19.38
N ALA A 201 -23.21 19.48 -18.17
CA ALA A 201 -22.68 20.08 -16.96
C ALA A 201 -21.15 20.24 -17.10
N PRO A 202 -20.52 21.26 -16.52
CA PRO A 202 -19.09 21.48 -16.68
C PRO A 202 -18.34 20.23 -16.22
N VAL A 203 -17.58 19.64 -17.15
CA VAL A 203 -16.67 18.51 -16.91
C VAL A 203 -15.76 18.90 -15.73
N PRO A 204 -15.68 18.11 -14.64
CA PRO A 204 -14.64 18.30 -13.64
C PRO A 204 -13.31 18.21 -14.37
N ALA A 205 -12.48 19.25 -14.29
CA ALA A 205 -11.18 19.26 -14.93
C ALA A 205 -10.39 17.98 -14.56
N PRO A 206 -9.59 17.41 -15.48
CA PRO A 206 -8.75 16.26 -15.17
C PRO A 206 -7.94 16.56 -13.90
N ALA A 207 -7.90 15.59 -12.97
CA ALA A 207 -7.15 15.72 -11.74
C ALA A 207 -5.71 16.17 -12.07
N PRO A 208 -5.19 17.23 -11.42
CA PRO A 208 -3.86 17.72 -11.73
C PRO A 208 -2.83 16.63 -11.48
N ALA A 209 -1.86 16.50 -12.39
CA ALA A 209 -0.75 15.57 -12.24
C ALA A 209 -0.09 15.74 -10.86
N PRO A 210 0.37 14.64 -10.21
CA PRO A 210 0.99 14.74 -8.90
C PRO A 210 2.18 15.69 -8.95
N LEU A 211 2.17 16.67 -8.05
CA LEU A 211 3.26 17.64 -7.95
C LEU A 211 4.53 16.89 -7.58
N THR A 212 5.56 17.03 -8.40
CA THR A 212 6.88 16.42 -8.16
C THR A 212 7.95 17.49 -8.05
N TYR A 213 8.96 17.20 -7.25
CA TYR A 213 10.06 18.07 -6.95
C TYR A 213 11.39 17.36 -7.15
N LYS A 214 12.35 18.08 -7.74
CA LYS A 214 13.68 17.56 -8.02
C LYS A 214 14.61 17.78 -6.84
N LEU A 215 15.27 16.71 -6.37
CA LEU A 215 16.38 16.81 -5.43
C LEU A 215 17.70 16.77 -6.22
N THR A 216 18.52 17.80 -6.03
CA THR A 216 19.87 17.88 -6.60
C THR A 216 20.89 17.84 -5.48
N ILE A 217 21.74 16.80 -5.46
CA ILE A 217 22.83 16.68 -4.50
C ILE A 217 24.12 17.18 -5.13
N LYS A 218 24.82 18.08 -4.42
CA LYS A 218 26.17 18.54 -4.75
C LYS A 218 27.14 18.09 -3.66
N THR A 219 28.40 17.87 -4.03
CA THR A 219 29.47 17.55 -3.08
C THR A 219 30.67 18.46 -3.31
N THR A 220 31.31 18.89 -2.23
CA THR A 220 32.58 19.62 -2.26
C THR A 220 33.58 18.89 -1.38
N GLY A 221 34.79 18.65 -1.89
CA GLY A 221 35.77 17.78 -1.24
C GLY A 221 35.49 16.29 -1.46
N LYS A 222 36.24 15.43 -0.76
CA LYS A 222 36.17 13.97 -0.96
C LYS A 222 35.19 13.33 0.02
N GLY A 223 34.07 12.84 -0.50
CA GLY A 223 33.06 12.11 0.27
C GLY A 223 31.89 11.72 -0.61
N SER A 224 30.94 10.98 -0.04
CA SER A 224 29.72 10.53 -0.70
C SER A 224 28.49 10.91 0.09
N VAL A 225 27.34 10.93 -0.61
CA VAL A 225 26.02 11.15 -0.02
C VAL A 225 25.12 9.99 -0.41
N ALA A 226 24.54 9.34 0.59
CA ALA A 226 23.48 8.36 0.41
C ALA A 226 22.11 9.03 0.62
N VAL A 227 21.17 8.72 -0.27
CA VAL A 227 19.76 9.15 -0.18
C VAL A 227 18.91 7.92 0.11
N SER A 228 17.97 8.00 1.05
CA SER A 228 17.14 6.85 1.44
C SER A 228 16.22 6.30 0.33
N ARG A 229 16.00 7.07 -0.74
CA ARG A 229 15.27 6.66 -1.95
C ARG A 229 16.11 6.91 -3.19
N THR A 230 15.98 6.05 -4.19
CA THR A 230 16.64 6.18 -5.49
C THR A 230 15.88 7.17 -6.39
N GLY A 231 16.59 7.74 -7.36
CA GLY A 231 16.05 8.79 -8.24
C GLY A 231 16.39 10.20 -7.77
N ASN A 232 15.95 11.18 -8.54
CA ASN A 232 16.20 12.60 -8.29
C ASN A 232 14.94 13.45 -8.33
N THR A 233 13.78 12.83 -8.50
CA THR A 233 12.47 13.49 -8.59
C THR A 233 11.51 12.72 -7.71
N PHE A 234 10.79 13.43 -6.84
CA PHE A 234 9.98 12.86 -5.77
C PHE A 234 8.66 13.59 -5.67
N VAL A 235 7.59 12.89 -5.30
CA VAL A 235 6.27 13.50 -5.09
C VAL A 235 6.33 14.47 -3.91
N ALA A 236 5.54 15.55 -3.96
CA ALA A 236 5.37 16.49 -2.87
C ALA A 236 5.10 15.77 -1.54
N GLY A 237 5.77 16.17 -0.47
CA GLY A 237 5.67 15.55 0.86
C GLY A 237 6.58 14.34 1.09
N THR A 238 7.31 13.85 0.08
CA THR A 238 8.25 12.73 0.25
C THR A 238 9.34 13.08 1.28
N VAL A 239 9.50 12.25 2.32
CA VAL A 239 10.49 12.46 3.40
C VAL A 239 11.76 11.66 3.13
N LEU A 240 12.86 12.31 2.76
CA LEU A 240 14.13 11.69 2.41
C LEU A 240 15.16 11.84 3.54
N THR A 241 15.93 10.79 3.81
CA THR A 241 17.08 10.84 4.71
C THR A 241 18.36 10.92 3.88
N LEU A 242 19.17 11.95 4.12
CA LEU A 242 20.46 12.18 3.46
C LEU A 242 21.57 11.90 4.46
N THR A 243 22.52 11.03 4.11
CA THR A 243 23.66 10.66 4.96
C THR A 243 24.97 10.96 4.24
N ALA A 244 25.83 11.77 4.86
CA ALA A 244 27.15 12.11 4.33
C ALA A 244 28.26 11.26 4.94
N THR A 245 29.11 10.71 4.08
CA THR A 245 30.28 9.91 4.45
C THR A 245 31.55 10.53 3.87
N PRO A 246 32.41 11.16 4.70
CA PRO A 246 33.71 11.64 4.27
C PRO A 246 34.59 10.46 3.83
N ALA A 247 35.40 10.68 2.78
CA ALA A 247 36.42 9.72 2.39
C ALA A 247 37.59 9.72 3.39
N ILE A 248 38.48 8.74 3.29
CA ILE A 248 39.70 8.66 4.11
C ILE A 248 40.50 9.96 3.96
N GLY A 249 40.80 10.61 5.09
CA GLY A 249 41.55 11.87 5.15
C GLY A 249 40.72 13.14 4.95
N ALA A 250 39.41 13.04 4.72
CA ALA A 250 38.51 14.19 4.63
C ALA A 250 37.68 14.37 5.93
N ILE A 251 37.35 15.63 6.25
CA ILE A 251 36.58 16.03 7.43
C ILE A 251 35.20 16.51 7.00
N TRP A 252 34.15 16.04 7.68
CA TRP A 252 32.79 16.53 7.48
C TRP A 252 32.67 18.01 7.90
N ASN A 253 32.16 18.87 7.00
CA ASN A 253 32.05 20.31 7.20
C ASN A 253 30.61 20.84 7.06
N GLY A 254 29.61 19.97 6.98
CA GLY A 254 28.18 20.32 7.04
C GLY A 254 27.47 20.37 5.68
N TRP A 255 26.14 20.44 5.76
CA TRP A 255 25.24 20.67 4.65
C TRP A 255 25.02 22.17 4.42
N THR A 256 24.93 22.59 3.16
CA THR A 256 24.56 23.95 2.72
C THR A 256 23.59 23.90 1.53
N GLY A 257 23.04 25.05 1.13
CA GLY A 257 22.06 25.17 0.04
C GLY A 257 20.66 25.37 0.59
N ASP A 258 19.68 24.60 0.10
CA ASP A 258 18.30 24.64 0.60
C ASP A 258 18.14 24.11 2.02
N VAL A 259 19.10 23.31 2.50
CA VAL A 259 19.19 22.86 3.89
C VAL A 259 20.57 23.15 4.43
N THR A 260 20.62 23.78 5.61
CA THR A 260 21.87 24.03 6.33
C THR A 260 21.87 23.24 7.63
N SER A 261 22.88 22.42 7.85
CA SER A 261 23.00 21.61 9.07
C SER A 261 24.43 21.12 9.27
N SER A 262 24.87 21.04 10.52
CA SER A 262 26.14 20.41 10.90
C SER A 262 26.03 18.89 11.09
N ALA A 263 24.80 18.34 11.17
CA ALA A 263 24.59 16.91 11.36
C ALA A 263 24.99 16.12 10.10
N ARG A 264 25.64 14.97 10.29
CA ARG A 264 26.01 14.07 9.16
C ARG A 264 24.82 13.46 8.44
N THR A 265 23.72 13.28 9.17
CA THR A 265 22.49 12.71 8.68
C THR A 265 21.37 13.71 8.88
N ILE A 266 20.64 14.04 7.81
CA ILE A 266 19.52 14.98 7.85
C ILE A 266 18.28 14.38 7.19
N THR A 267 17.12 14.83 7.62
CA THR A 267 15.85 14.49 6.98
C THR A 267 15.33 15.72 6.25
N VAL A 268 14.90 15.55 5.00
CA VAL A 268 14.34 16.62 4.16
C VAL A 268 12.96 16.19 3.67
N VAL A 269 12.02 17.12 3.65
CA VAL A 269 10.69 16.89 3.07
C VAL A 269 10.66 17.58 1.71
N MET A 270 10.28 16.87 0.67
CA MET A 270 10.19 17.40 -0.69
C MET A 270 8.92 18.24 -0.82
N ASP A 271 8.96 19.51 -0.41
CA ASP A 271 7.88 20.49 -0.57
C ASP A 271 8.17 21.52 -1.70
N LYS A 272 9.39 21.48 -2.24
CA LYS A 272 9.88 22.22 -3.40
C LYS A 272 11.03 21.46 -4.03
N SER A 273 11.45 21.84 -5.25
CA SER A 273 12.73 21.35 -5.79
C SER A 273 13.88 21.91 -4.96
N MET A 274 14.78 21.04 -4.52
CA MET A 274 15.86 21.38 -3.58
C MET A 274 17.24 21.09 -4.16
N THR A 275 18.20 21.94 -3.85
CA THR A 275 19.63 21.72 -4.04
C THR A 275 20.32 21.67 -2.68
N VAL A 276 20.83 20.49 -2.32
CA VAL A 276 21.54 20.27 -1.05
C VAL A 276 23.00 19.96 -1.35
N GLN A 277 23.92 20.62 -0.65
CA GLN A 277 25.36 20.48 -0.84
C GLN A 277 26.03 19.89 0.40
N ALA A 278 26.75 18.79 0.22
CA ALA A 278 27.57 18.17 1.26
C ALA A 278 29.00 18.71 1.19
N ASN A 279 29.51 19.27 2.29
CA ASN A 279 30.84 19.84 2.33
C ASN A 279 31.80 18.94 3.11
N PHE A 280 32.91 18.58 2.47
CA PHE A 280 34.03 17.84 3.02
C PHE A 280 35.30 18.71 2.88
N LYS A 281 36.14 18.77 3.92
CA LYS A 281 37.42 19.50 3.94
C LYS A 281 38.60 18.57 3.97
#